data_AF-A0A0R0H728-F1
#
_entry.id   AF-A0A0R0H728-F1
#
_cell.length_a   1.000
_cell.length_b   1.000
_cell.length_c   1.000
_cell.angle_alpha   90.00
_cell.angle_beta   90.00
_cell.angle_gamma   90.00
#
_symmetry.space_group_name_H-M   'P 1'
#
loop_
_entity.id
_entity.type
_entity.pdbx_description
1 polymer ?
#
loop_
_entity_poly.entity_id
_entity_poly.type
_entity_poly.pdbx_seq_one_letter_code
_entity_poly.pdbx_strand_id
1 'polypeptide(L)'
;MFSGIKVSVKCEGVKNLAMATTEDKGFFKVDLPSDHTKTPSSNCFIKLLGGSNSLYASKKNQVSQIVKGREKNTYTISTPLSFFTSFDLPLPREWGLAPSSFYVPFFPIIGIP
;
A
#
# COMPACT_ATOMS: atom_id res chain seq x y z
N MET A 1 6.12 -12.52 0.29
CA MET A 1 4.89 -11.73 0.01
C MET A 1 5.07 -10.24 0.27
N PHE A 2 5.79 -9.85 1.32
CA PHE A 2 6.02 -8.43 1.65
C PHE A 2 7.29 -7.82 1.03
N SER A 3 7.97 -8.56 0.14
CA SER A 3 9.18 -8.10 -0.58
C SER A 3 8.82 -7.33 -1.84
N GLY A 4 9.67 -6.38 -2.25
CA GLY A 4 9.51 -5.68 -3.52
C GLY A 4 8.44 -4.57 -3.52
N ILE A 5 7.90 -4.21 -2.36
CA ILE A 5 6.95 -3.11 -2.21
C ILE A 5 7.73 -1.81 -2.19
N LYS A 6 7.33 -0.86 -3.04
CA LYS A 6 7.95 0.44 -3.15
C LYS A 6 7.21 1.44 -2.28
N VAL A 7 7.97 2.16 -1.45
CA VAL A 7 7.50 3.27 -0.64
C VAL A 7 8.27 4.54 -1.00
N SER A 8 7.60 5.68 -0.95
CA SER A 8 8.22 6.99 -1.07
C SER A 8 8.09 7.77 0.21
N VAL A 9 9.18 8.43 0.62
CA VAL A 9 9.20 9.39 1.70
C VAL A 9 9.33 10.80 1.13
N LYS A 10 8.41 11.67 1.53
CA LYS A 10 8.42 13.09 1.16
C LYS A 10 8.33 13.94 2.41
N CYS A 11 9.20 14.94 2.50
CA CYS A 11 9.21 15.90 3.59
C CYS A 11 8.73 17.27 3.09
N GLU A 12 7.96 17.96 3.91
CA GLU A 12 7.49 19.31 3.61
C GLU A 12 8.68 20.28 3.47
N GLY A 13 8.67 21.12 2.43
CA GLY A 13 9.77 22.06 2.14
C GLY A 13 10.98 21.43 1.45
N VAL A 14 11.02 20.10 1.28
CA VAL A 14 12.08 19.40 0.54
C VAL A 14 11.54 18.99 -0.82
N LYS A 15 12.22 19.40 -1.89
CA LYS A 15 11.80 19.09 -3.27
C LYS A 15 12.02 17.63 -3.62
N ASN A 16 13.08 17.05 -3.08
CA ASN A 16 13.46 15.66 -3.33
C ASN A 16 12.61 14.71 -2.48
N LEU A 17 12.27 13.57 -3.07
CA LEU A 17 11.67 12.45 -2.36
C LEU A 17 12.68 11.30 -2.30
N ALA A 18 12.64 10.52 -1.23
CA ALA A 18 13.42 9.31 -1.11
C ALA A 18 12.52 8.10 -1.42
N MET A 19 13.10 7.05 -2.00
CA MET A 19 12.38 5.84 -2.35
C MET A 19 13.09 4.64 -1.75
N ALA A 20 12.33 3.69 -1.21
CA ALA A 20 12.86 2.44 -0.71
C ALA A 20 12.00 1.27 -1.18
N THR A 21 12.63 0.10 -1.23
CA THR A 21 11.99 -1.16 -1.54
C THR A 21 12.04 -2.05 -0.32
N THR A 22 10.94 -2.70 0.02
CA THR A 22 10.86 -3.60 1.17
C THR A 22 11.57 -4.92 0.92
N GLU A 23 12.16 -5.46 1.98
CA GLU A 23 12.75 -6.81 2.03
C GLU A 23 11.68 -7.89 2.29
N ASP A 24 12.07 -9.17 2.39
CA ASP A 24 11.15 -10.32 2.51
C ASP A 24 10.08 -10.22 3.60
N LYS A 25 10.40 -9.51 4.68
CA LYS A 25 9.51 -9.32 5.84
C LYS A 25 8.81 -7.97 5.86
N GLY A 26 8.87 -7.19 4.77
CA GLY A 26 8.27 -5.86 4.70
C GLY A 26 9.08 -4.76 5.38
N PHE A 27 10.24 -5.08 5.97
CA PHE A 27 11.15 -4.09 6.52
C PHE A 27 11.78 -3.28 5.40
N PHE A 28 12.01 -2.00 5.68
CA PHE A 28 12.74 -1.10 4.80
C PHE A 28 13.48 -0.07 5.65
N LYS A 29 14.55 0.48 5.08
CA LYS A 29 15.29 1.61 5.64
C LYS A 29 15.45 2.66 4.56
N VAL A 30 15.38 3.92 4.94
CA VAL A 30 15.50 5.04 4.01
C VAL A 30 16.01 6.26 4.76
N ASP A 31 16.94 6.98 4.13
CA ASP A 31 17.37 8.27 4.64
C ASP A 31 16.31 9.33 4.35
N LEU A 32 16.02 10.16 5.35
CA LEU A 32 15.05 11.23 5.16
C LEU A 32 15.60 12.26 4.17
N PRO A 33 14.80 12.69 3.17
CA PRO A 33 15.16 13.81 2.33
C PRO A 33 15.37 15.05 3.21
N SER A 34 16.58 15.60 3.18
CA SER A 34 16.91 16.83 3.89
C SER A 34 17.55 17.80 2.91
N ASP A 35 17.12 19.06 2.96
CA ASP A 35 17.83 20.14 2.31
C ASP A 35 18.88 20.67 3.29
N HIS A 36 20.09 20.99 2.82
CA HIS A 36 21.28 21.28 3.64
C HIS A 36 21.12 22.41 4.66
N THR A 37 20.01 23.16 4.59
CA THR A 37 19.83 24.43 5.31
C THR A 37 18.78 24.41 6.40
N LYS A 38 18.03 23.32 6.60
CA LYS A 38 16.96 23.27 7.61
C LYS A 38 16.95 21.94 8.34
N THR A 39 16.85 22.00 9.67
CA THR A 39 16.50 20.85 10.52
C THR A 39 15.44 20.00 9.82
N PRO A 40 15.60 18.67 9.77
CA PRO A 40 14.70 17.79 9.02
C PRO A 40 13.26 18.17 9.34
N SER A 41 12.57 18.63 8.30
CA SER A 41 11.22 19.20 8.38
C SER A 41 10.34 18.34 9.27
N SER A 42 9.63 18.95 10.21
CA SER A 42 8.81 18.24 11.20
C SER A 42 7.69 17.40 10.57
N ASN A 43 7.37 17.63 9.30
CA ASN A 43 6.26 17.01 8.60
C ASN A 43 6.77 16.20 7.40
N CYS A 44 7.19 14.97 7.66
CA CYS A 44 7.47 13.97 6.62
C CYS A 44 6.33 12.95 6.53
N PHE A 45 6.04 12.50 5.32
CA PHE A 45 5.03 11.48 5.04
C PHE A 45 5.63 10.37 4.21
N ILE A 46 5.22 9.15 4.52
CA ILE A 46 5.51 7.98 3.71
C ILE A 46 4.27 7.56 2.94
N LYS A 47 4.44 7.13 1.69
CA LYS A 47 3.36 6.68 0.81
C LYS A 47 3.72 5.35 0.15
N LEU A 48 2.78 4.41 0.15
CA LEU A 48 2.85 3.19 -0.67
C LEU A 48 2.66 3.54 -2.15
N LEU A 49 3.63 3.16 -2.99
CA LEU A 49 3.58 3.38 -4.43
C LEU A 49 3.14 2.16 -5.23
N GLY A 50 3.15 0.97 -4.60
CA GLY A 50 2.86 -0.30 -5.26
C GLY A 50 4.03 -1.26 -5.07
N GLY A 51 4.16 -2.24 -5.95
CA GLY A 51 5.27 -3.18 -5.96
C GLY A 51 5.31 -3.94 -7.29
N SER A 52 6.02 -5.05 -7.32
CA SER A 52 6.02 -5.96 -8.48
C SER A 52 4.62 -6.51 -8.79
N ASN A 53 3.79 -6.65 -7.76
CA ASN A 53 2.41 -7.10 -7.84
C ASN A 53 1.44 -5.92 -7.70
N SER A 54 0.23 -6.04 -8.24
CA SER A 54 -0.83 -5.05 -8.03
C SER A 54 -1.20 -5.01 -6.54
N LEU A 55 -0.92 -3.87 -5.90
CA LEU A 55 -1.28 -3.63 -4.51
C LEU A 55 -2.49 -2.71 -4.49
N TYR A 56 -3.53 -3.10 -3.76
CA TYR A 56 -4.71 -2.29 -3.51
C TYR A 56 -4.66 -1.73 -2.09
N ALA A 57 -4.65 -0.41 -1.92
CA ALA A 57 -4.68 0.23 -0.62
C ALA A 57 -5.77 1.30 -0.59
N SER A 58 -6.50 1.38 0.52
CA SER A 58 -7.39 2.53 0.76
C SER A 58 -6.55 3.79 0.92
N LYS A 59 -7.05 4.94 0.44
CA LYS A 59 -6.33 6.23 0.50
C LYS A 59 -5.80 6.56 1.91
N LYS A 60 -6.58 6.23 2.96
CA LYS A 60 -6.21 6.45 4.36
C LYS A 60 -5.07 5.55 4.85
N ASN A 61 -4.90 4.38 4.23
CA ASN A 61 -3.91 3.37 4.61
C ASN A 61 -2.66 3.39 3.70
N GLN A 62 -2.73 4.17 2.61
CA GLN A 62 -1.64 4.34 1.66
C GLN A 62 -0.58 5.32 2.16
N VAL A 63 -0.92 6.23 3.07
CA VAL A 63 -0.05 7.29 3.57
C VAL A 63 0.02 7.28 5.10
N SER A 64 1.21 7.54 5.65
CA SER A 64 1.41 7.70 7.09
C SER A 64 2.38 8.85 7.38
N GLN A 65 2.24 9.48 8.54
CA GLN A 65 3.16 10.52 8.99
C GLN A 65 4.39 9.86 9.61
N ILE A 66 5.56 10.39 9.30
CA ILE A 66 6.81 9.99 9.93
C ILE A 66 6.98 10.83 11.20
N VAL A 67 7.13 10.14 12.33
CA VAL A 67 7.29 10.72 13.66
C VAL A 67 8.65 10.33 14.23
N LYS A 68 9.16 11.15 15.15
CA LYS A 68 10.41 10.83 15.85
C LYS A 68 10.19 9.60 16.72
N GLY A 69 11.11 8.65 16.61
CA GLY A 69 11.19 7.49 17.48
C GLY A 69 11.69 7.85 18.87
N ARG A 70 11.81 6.84 19.73
CA ARG A 70 12.30 7.00 21.11
C ARG A 70 13.80 7.31 21.15
N GLU A 71 14.54 6.87 20.14
CA GLU A 71 15.98 7.05 20.02
C GLU A 71 16.35 8.27 19.16
N LYS A 72 17.53 8.85 19.43
CA LYS A 72 18.03 10.01 18.68
C LYS A 72 18.18 9.65 17.20
N ASN A 73 17.69 10.53 16.32
CA ASN A 73 17.73 10.40 14.86
C ASN A 73 17.05 9.15 14.29
N THR A 74 16.29 8.41 15.10
CA THR A 74 15.45 7.31 14.63
C THR A 74 14.05 7.84 14.38
N TYR A 75 13.44 7.40 13.29
CA TYR A 75 12.10 7.80 12.89
C TYR A 75 11.24 6.56 12.66
N THR A 76 9.96 6.68 12.96
CA THR A 76 8.97 5.62 12.76
C THR A 76 7.73 6.21 12.09
N ILE A 77 6.81 5.35 11.67
CA ILE A 77 5.54 5.76 11.09
C ILE A 77 4.45 5.79 12.17
N SER A 78 3.57 6.78 12.14
CA SER A 78 2.52 6.94 13.14
C SER A 78 1.41 5.89 13.01
N THR A 79 1.19 5.40 11.79
CA THR A 79 0.19 4.39 11.46
C THR A 79 0.78 3.32 10.53
N PRO A 80 0.40 2.04 10.70
CA PRO A 80 0.87 0.99 9.81
C PRO A 80 0.28 1.17 8.40
N LEU A 81 1.12 1.04 7.39
CA LEU A 81 0.67 1.00 5.99
C LEU A 81 -0.01 -0.35 5.74
N SER A 82 -1.23 -0.31 5.20
CA SER A 82 -2.05 -1.51 4.99
C SER A 82 -2.53 -1.60 3.54
N PHE A 83 -2.39 -2.77 2.94
CA PHE A 83 -2.74 -3.03 1.55
C PHE A 83 -3.20 -4.48 1.38
N PHE A 84 -3.87 -4.73 0.26
CA PHE A 84 -4.32 -6.03 -0.21
C PHE A 84 -3.56 -6.36 -1.50
N THR A 85 -3.30 -7.64 -1.72
CA THR A 85 -2.79 -8.14 -3.00
C THR A 85 -3.87 -9.05 -3.58
N SER A 86 -4.07 -9.01 -4.89
CA SER A 86 -4.79 -10.11 -5.54
C SER A 86 -3.94 -11.37 -5.36
N PHE A 87 -4.45 -12.33 -4.59
CA PHE A 87 -3.94 -13.68 -4.71
C PHE A 87 -4.47 -14.24 -6.02
N ASP A 88 -3.58 -14.67 -6.91
CA ASP A 88 -3.92 -15.75 -7.82
C ASP A 88 -4.16 -16.98 -6.95
N LEU A 89 -5.36 -17.08 -6.38
CA LEU A 89 -5.86 -18.39 -6.00
C LEU A 89 -5.82 -19.18 -7.30
N PRO A 90 -5.07 -20.29 -7.38
CA PRO A 90 -5.31 -21.25 -8.43
C PRO A 90 -6.74 -21.71 -8.22
N LEU A 91 -7.68 -21.10 -8.95
CA LEU A 91 -9.03 -21.59 -9.03
C LEU A 91 -8.88 -23.07 -9.41
N PRO A 92 -9.53 -24.01 -8.70
CA PRO A 92 -9.54 -25.39 -9.14
C PRO A 92 -9.85 -25.40 -10.63
N ARG A 93 -9.11 -26.17 -11.42
CA ARG A 93 -9.27 -26.20 -12.88
C ARG A 93 -10.74 -26.41 -13.32
N GLU A 94 -11.54 -27.02 -12.44
CA GLU A 94 -13.00 -27.20 -12.60
C GLU A 94 -13.82 -25.90 -12.62
N TRP A 95 -13.33 -24.81 -12.04
CA TRP A 95 -13.96 -23.48 -12.10
C TRP A 95 -13.49 -22.68 -13.33
N GLY A 96 -12.85 -23.37 -14.29
CA GLY A 96 -12.32 -22.84 -15.55
C GLY A 96 -13.37 -22.36 -16.55
N LEU A 97 -14.58 -22.04 -16.11
CA LEU A 97 -15.54 -21.25 -16.88
C LEU A 97 -15.66 -19.91 -16.14
N ALA A 98 -15.13 -18.85 -16.74
CA ALA A 98 -15.34 -17.48 -16.29
C ALA A 98 -16.83 -17.28 -15.92
N PRO A 99 -17.16 -16.47 -14.89
CA PRO A 99 -18.53 -16.32 -14.42
C PRO A 99 -19.33 -15.45 -15.41
N SER A 100 -19.56 -15.95 -16.63
CA SER A 100 -20.69 -15.54 -17.46
C SER A 100 -22.01 -16.07 -16.89
N SER A 101 -21.96 -16.96 -15.90
CA SER A 101 -23.15 -17.54 -15.26
C SER A 101 -23.46 -17.00 -13.86
N PHE A 102 -22.99 -15.80 -13.48
CA PHE A 102 -23.78 -15.00 -12.52
C PHE A 102 -25.04 -14.48 -13.25
N TYR A 103 -25.76 -15.40 -13.88
CA TYR A 103 -27.08 -15.23 -14.43
C TYR A 103 -27.97 -15.14 -13.21
N VAL A 104 -28.27 -13.90 -12.83
CA VAL A 104 -29.34 -13.60 -11.88
C VAL A 104 -30.56 -14.32 -12.43
N PRO A 105 -31.10 -15.35 -11.76
CA PRO A 105 -32.29 -16.01 -12.24
C PRO A 105 -33.36 -14.93 -12.26
N PHE A 106 -33.74 -14.52 -13.48
CA PHE A 106 -35.00 -13.82 -13.71
C PHE A 106 -36.05 -14.71 -13.06
N PHE A 107 -36.55 -14.33 -11.89
CA PHE A 107 -37.73 -14.97 -11.33
C PHE A 107 -38.87 -14.61 -12.29
N PRO A 108 -39.37 -15.54 -13.13
CA PRO A 108 -40.55 -15.23 -13.90
C PRO A 108 -41.68 -15.08 -12.87
N ILE A 109 -42.19 -13.85 -12.73
CA ILE A 109 -43.42 -13.58 -12.01
C ILE A 109 -44.53 -14.16 -12.90
N ILE A 110 -44.73 -15.48 -12.85
CA ILE A 110 -45.85 -16.14 -13.50
C ILE A 110 -46.80 -16.62 -12.41
N GLY A 111 -47.99 -16.04 -12.45
CA GLY A 111 -49.22 -16.80 -12.25
C GLY A 111 -49.80 -16.74 -10.85
N ILE A 112 -50.65 -15.75 -10.62
CA ILE A 112 -51.81 -15.90 -9.73
C ILE A 112 -53.01 -15.35 -10.55
N PRO A 113 -54.14 -16.07 -10.62
CA PRO A 113 -54.87 -16.43 -11.84
C PRO A 113 -55.78 -15.35 -12.43
#